data_AF-A0A485BHV0-F1
#
_entry.id   AF-A0A485BHV0-F1
#
_cell.length_a   1.000
_cell.length_b   1.000
_cell.length_c   1.000
_cell.angle_alpha   90.00
_cell.angle_beta   90.00
_cell.angle_gamma   90.00
#
_symmetry.space_group_name_H-M   'P 1'
#
loop_
_entity.id
_entity.type
_entity.pdbx_description
1 polymer ?
#
loop_
_entity_poly.entity_id
_entity_poly.type
_entity_poly.pdbx_seq_one_letter_code
_entity_poly.pdbx_strand_id
1 'polypeptide(L)'
;MPLFNDEMVLVASKNHPRINGPITEDSIYQEEHAVVSLERYASFSQPWYDSIDKQNRIAYQGMALISVLNVVSQTHLVAIAPRRLAAEFF
;
A
#
# COMPACT_ATOMS: atom_id res chain seq x y z
N MET A 1 -26.02 -3.56 -4.22
CA MET A 1 -25.57 -4.97 -4.31
C MET A 1 -24.06 -4.95 -4.52
N PRO A 2 -23.22 -5.51 -3.62
CA PRO A 2 -21.78 -5.61 -3.87
C PRO A 2 -21.53 -6.57 -5.05
N LEU A 3 -20.68 -6.17 -5.99
CA LEU A 3 -20.37 -6.95 -7.21
C LEU A 3 -19.32 -8.03 -6.93
N PHE A 4 -18.40 -7.77 -6.01
CA PHE A 4 -17.36 -8.68 -5.51
C PHE A 4 -16.69 -8.03 -4.29
N ASN A 5 -16.06 -8.84 -3.44
CA ASN A 5 -15.19 -8.36 -2.37
C ASN A 5 -13.75 -8.54 -2.83
N ASP A 6 -12.98 -7.46 -2.85
CA ASP A 6 -11.54 -7.53 -3.05
C ASP A 6 -10.82 -7.73 -1.72
N GLU A 7 -10.01 -8.78 -1.65
CA GLU A 7 -9.05 -8.95 -0.56
C GLU A 7 -7.96 -7.88 -0.71
N MET A 8 -7.74 -7.14 0.36
CA MET A 8 -6.72 -6.12 0.44
C MET A 8 -5.45 -6.72 1.03
N VAL A 9 -4.32 -6.52 0.37
CA VAL A 9 -3.02 -7.08 0.78
C VAL A 9 -1.99 -5.97 0.90
N LEU A 10 -1.01 -6.20 1.78
CA LEU A 10 0.22 -5.43 1.80
C LEU A 10 1.16 -5.95 0.71
N VAL A 11 1.73 -5.03 -0.06
CA VAL A 11 2.65 -5.31 -1.14
C VAL A 11 3.99 -4.67 -0.83
N ALA A 12 5.06 -5.42 -1.04
CA ALA A 12 6.45 -5.00 -0.88
C ALA A 12 7.29 -5.57 -2.02
N SER A 13 8.47 -4.99 -2.27
CA SER A 13 9.44 -5.57 -3.20
C SER A 13 9.86 -6.97 -2.75
N LYS A 14 10.16 -7.86 -3.71
CA LYS A 14 10.72 -9.20 -3.43
C LYS A 14 12.05 -9.14 -2.68
N ASN A 15 12.76 -8.02 -2.79
CA ASN A 15 14.05 -7.77 -2.14
C ASN A 15 13.91 -6.90 -0.89
N HIS A 16 12.72 -6.78 -0.31
CA HIS A 16 12.49 -5.94 0.87
C HIS A 16 13.30 -6.47 2.08
N PRO A 17 14.13 -5.65 2.74
CA PRO A 17 15.11 -6.13 3.73
C PRO A 17 14.46 -6.73 4.99
N ARG A 18 13.25 -6.31 5.32
CA ARG A 18 12.52 -6.70 6.55
C ARG A 18 11.30 -7.60 6.31
N ILE A 19 10.81 -7.69 5.08
CA ILE A 19 9.53 -8.38 4.78
C ILE A 19 9.83 -9.55 3.86
N ASN A 20 9.79 -10.77 4.41
CA ASN A 20 9.99 -12.02 3.68
C ASN A 20 8.85 -13.03 3.93
N GLY A 21 7.67 -12.55 4.35
CA GLY A 21 6.54 -13.39 4.71
C GLY A 21 5.37 -12.59 5.31
N PRO A 22 4.37 -13.28 5.87
CA PRO A 22 3.23 -12.65 6.53
C PRO A 22 3.70 -11.75 7.67
N ILE A 23 3.06 -10.59 7.82
CA ILE A 23 3.33 -9.65 8.90
C ILE A 23 2.06 -9.38 9.71
N THR A 24 2.21 -8.89 10.93
CA THR A 24 1.07 -8.51 11.78
C THR A 24 0.56 -7.13 11.42
N GLU A 25 -0.70 -6.84 11.72
CA GLU A 25 -1.30 -5.52 11.47
C GLU A 25 -0.52 -4.39 12.15
N ASP A 26 -0.07 -4.62 13.39
CA ASP A 26 0.75 -3.67 14.16
C ASP A 26 2.10 -3.36 13.51
N SER A 27 2.62 -4.28 12.69
CA SER A 27 3.90 -4.11 11.99
C SER A 27 3.79 -3.40 10.64
N ILE A 28 2.58 -3.30 10.07
CA ILE A 28 2.33 -2.61 8.79
C ILE A 28 2.84 -1.16 8.85
N TYR A 29 2.50 -0.44 9.91
CA TYR A 29 2.84 0.98 10.06
C TYR A 29 4.21 1.20 10.72
N GLN A 30 5.07 0.17 10.76
CA GLN A 30 6.49 0.33 11.10
C GLN A 30 7.35 0.58 9.85
N GLU A 31 6.82 0.25 8.68
CA GLU A 31 7.47 0.48 7.39
C GLU A 31 7.06 1.86 6.82
N GLU A 32 7.76 2.30 5.77
CA GLU A 32 7.43 3.50 5.01
C GLU A 32 6.50 3.16 3.83
N HIS A 33 5.52 4.02 3.58
CA HIS A 33 4.41 3.73 2.67
C HIS A 33 4.43 4.59 1.42
N ALA A 34 4.12 3.96 0.30
CA ALA A 34 3.72 4.60 -0.94
C ALA A 34 2.19 4.49 -1.07
N VAL A 35 1.50 5.61 -1.28
CA VAL A 35 0.03 5.66 -1.26
C VAL A 35 -0.53 6.41 -2.46
N VAL A 36 -1.79 6.16 -2.79
CA VAL A 36 -2.54 7.04 -3.68
C VAL A 36 -2.86 8.32 -2.91
N SER A 37 -2.62 9.47 -3.52
CA SER A 37 -2.78 10.79 -2.89
C SER A 37 -4.07 10.90 -2.08
N LEU A 38 -3.94 11.30 -0.82
CA LEU A 38 -5.07 11.39 0.11
C LEU A 38 -5.95 12.63 -0.16
N GLU A 39 -5.43 13.61 -0.90
CA GLU A 39 -6.16 14.80 -1.31
C GLU A 39 -7.20 14.52 -2.42
N ARG A 40 -7.09 13.35 -3.06
CA ARG A 40 -8.02 12.96 -4.12
C ARG A 40 -9.37 12.56 -3.51
N TYR A 41 -10.46 13.09 -4.08
CA TYR A 41 -11.81 12.68 -3.70
C TYR A 41 -11.97 11.16 -3.84
N ALA A 42 -12.49 10.51 -2.78
CA ALA A 42 -12.61 9.07 -2.68
C ALA A 42 -11.28 8.33 -2.97
N SER A 43 -10.17 8.89 -2.47
CA SER A 43 -8.85 8.27 -2.61
C SER A 43 -8.92 6.84 -2.11
N PHE A 44 -8.42 5.94 -2.95
CA PHE A 44 -8.35 4.52 -2.63
C PHE A 44 -7.68 4.32 -1.28
N SER A 45 -6.55 5.01 -1.04
CA SER A 45 -5.73 4.79 0.14
C SER A 45 -6.34 5.33 1.44
N GLN A 46 -7.30 6.27 1.37
CA GLN A 46 -7.80 7.00 2.54
C GLN A 46 -8.26 6.13 3.73
N PRO A 47 -8.96 5.00 3.54
CA PRO A 47 -9.41 4.18 4.66
C PRO A 47 -8.29 3.58 5.52
N TRP A 48 -7.06 3.46 4.99
CA TRP A 48 -5.93 2.87 5.72
C TRP A 48 -5.02 3.92 6.38
N TYR A 49 -5.20 5.21 6.10
CA TYR A 49 -4.40 6.29 6.68
C TYR A 49 -5.29 7.31 7.38
N ASP A 50 -6.12 6.82 8.29
CA ASP A 50 -7.18 7.54 9.02
C ASP A 50 -6.70 8.34 10.26
N SER A 51 -5.42 8.22 10.61
CA SER A 51 -4.82 8.88 11.77
C SER A 51 -3.48 9.50 11.42
N ILE A 52 -3.08 10.52 12.20
CA ILE A 52 -1.82 11.24 12.02
C ILE A 52 -0.62 10.27 12.08
N ASP A 53 -0.63 9.32 13.02
CA ASP A 53 0.46 8.34 13.17
C ASP A 53 0.63 7.45 11.94
N LYS A 54 -0.48 7.04 11.30
CA LYS A 54 -0.44 6.28 10.04
C LYS A 54 0.00 7.16 8.87
N GLN A 55 -0.49 8.40 8.79
CA GLN A 55 -0.10 9.34 7.74
C GLN A 55 1.37 9.73 7.81
N ASN A 56 1.95 9.80 9.02
CA ASN A 56 3.38 10.05 9.23
C ASN A 56 4.28 8.95 8.65
N ARG A 57 3.73 7.78 8.28
CA ARG A 57 4.46 6.70 7.61
C ARG A 57 4.49 6.85 6.10
N ILE A 58 3.77 7.82 5.53
CA ILE A 58 3.71 8.02 4.09
C ILE A 58 4.98 8.74 3.62
N ALA A 59 5.83 8.01 2.89
CA ALA A 59 7.04 8.56 2.27
C ALA A 59 6.82 9.00 0.82
N TYR A 60 5.77 8.48 0.16
CA TYR A 60 5.45 8.82 -1.23
C TYR A 60 3.94 8.86 -1.49
N GLN A 61 3.48 9.87 -2.22
CA GLN A 61 2.10 9.98 -2.71
C GLN A 61 2.07 10.02 -4.24
N GLY A 62 1.40 9.04 -4.85
CA GLY A 62 1.22 8.93 -6.30
C GLY A 62 -0.23 9.26 -6.73
N MET A 63 -0.42 9.52 -8.02
CA MET A 63 -1.75 9.83 -8.57
C MET A 63 -2.63 8.59 -8.79
N ALA A 64 -2.02 7.43 -9.00
CA ALA A 64 -2.70 6.18 -9.30
C ALA A 64 -1.99 4.99 -8.65
N LEU A 65 -2.75 3.92 -8.41
CA LEU A 65 -2.23 2.73 -7.75
C LEU A 65 -1.11 2.05 -8.57
N ILE A 66 -1.20 2.07 -9.90
CA ILE A 66 -0.13 1.57 -10.78
C ILE A 66 1.19 2.33 -10.56
N SER A 67 1.14 3.67 -10.42
CA SER A 67 2.33 4.49 -10.15
C SER A 67 2.92 4.14 -8.78
N VAL A 68 2.06 3.94 -7.78
CA VAL A 68 2.46 3.52 -6.43
C VAL A 68 3.16 2.16 -6.46
N LEU A 69 2.58 1.16 -7.13
CA LEU A 69 3.17 -0.19 -7.22
C LEU A 69 4.51 -0.19 -7.96
N ASN A 70 4.68 0.67 -8.97
CA ASN A 70 5.96 0.83 -9.65
C ASN A 70 7.05 1.42 -8.76
N VAL A 71 6.69 2.32 -7.84
CA VAL A 71 7.64 2.83 -6.83
C VAL A 71 7.97 1.73 -5.81
N VAL A 72 6.97 0.99 -5.34
CA VAL A 72 7.17 -0.13 -4.40
C VAL A 72 8.11 -1.19 -4.97
N SER A 73 8.00 -1.53 -6.26
CA SER A 73 8.86 -2.56 -6.87
C SER A 73 10.35 -2.17 -6.92
N GLN A 74 10.65 -0.87 -6.88
CA GLN A 74 12.00 -0.30 -7.02
C GLN A 74 12.58 0.23 -5.70
N THR A 75 11.83 0.13 -4.60
CA THR A 75 12.20 0.71 -3.30
C THR A 75 11.95 -0.28 -2.17
N HIS A 76 12.19 0.17 -0.94
CA HIS A 76 11.77 -0.53 0.27
C HIS A 76 10.45 0.03 0.83
N LEU A 77 9.69 0.78 0.03
CA LEU A 77 8.36 1.22 0.44
C LEU A 77 7.38 0.06 0.31
N VAL A 78 6.31 0.13 1.10
CA VAL A 78 5.17 -0.80 1.01
C VAL A 78 3.91 -0.07 0.55
N ALA A 79 2.93 -0.82 0.04
CA ALA A 79 1.61 -0.26 -0.29
C ALA A 79 0.49 -1.25 0.03
N ILE A 80 -0.69 -0.70 0.32
CA ILE A 80 -1.92 -1.48 0.46
C ILE A 80 -2.65 -1.46 -0.89
N ALA A 81 -2.93 -2.63 -1.46
CA ALA A 81 -3.52 -2.78 -2.79
C ALA A 81 -4.48 -3.99 -2.87
N PRO A 82 -5.41 -4.03 -3.84
CA PRO A 82 -6.21 -5.21 -4.08
C PRO A 82 -5.32 -6.38 -4.50
N ARG A 83 -5.56 -7.57 -3.95
CA ARG A 83 -4.79 -8.79 -4.24
C ARG A 83 -4.71 -9.09 -5.74
N ARG A 84 -5.80 -8.87 -6.46
CA ARG A 84 -5.86 -9.09 -7.91
C ARG A 84 -4.86 -8.23 -8.67
N LEU A 85 -4.74 -6.94 -8.30
CA LEU A 85 -3.77 -6.05 -8.92
C LEU A 85 -2.34 -6.40 -8.49
N ALA A 86 -2.13 -6.73 -7.21
CA ALA A 86 -0.81 -7.12 -6.72
C ALA A 86 -0.27 -8.35 -7.48
N ALA A 87 -1.12 -9.35 -7.73
CA ALA A 87 -0.78 -10.57 -8.47
C ALA A 87 -0.40 -10.35 -9.94
N GLU A 88 -0.78 -9.20 -10.54
CA GLU A 88 -0.34 -8.83 -11.89
C GLU A 88 1.06 -8.19 -11.90
N PHE A 89 1.51 -7.63 -10.78
CA PHE A 89 2.76 -6.85 -10.68
C PHE A 89 3.90 -7.59 -9.95
N PHE A 90 3.61 -8.52 -9.04
CA PHE A 90 4.57 -9.20 -8.16
C PHE A 90 4.44 -10.72 -8.23
#